data_AF-A0A964WVJ6-F1
#
_entry.id   AF-A0A964WVJ6-F1
#
_cell.length_a   1.000
_cell.length_b   1.000
_cell.length_c   1.000
_cell.angle_alpha   90.00
_cell.angle_beta   90.00
_cell.angle_gamma   90.00
#
_symmetry.space_group_name_H-M   'P 1'
#
loop_
_entity.id
_entity.type
_entity.pdbx_description
1 polymer ?
#
loop_
_entity_poly.entity_id
_entity_poly.type
_entity_poly.pdbx_seq_one_letter_code
_entity_poly.pdbx_strand_id
1 'polypeptide(L)'
;MLASRLIAFVILVAAIGWIGSGMLGRQDERADAAVAPAQEAEHAEPRFQVATMEAQAGDHARTIVLSGRTEADSRASAVARGNGIIVDLKVARGQQVEKGAVLAVLSDEAREAQVAEAKARLEQRRTELKAKLRLIERGISPSLDKPQLEADIRAAEAALAQAEAEQRRGTVTAPIAGTVSSVPVSTGQALQAGATVAEVIALDPMLAVAEVAERQLAGIEVGDEATVRLVTGQTVPGRVRFISPTASAETRTYRVDVEVPNRDGAIPDGITAEVELKLAPVNSVRVPRSALTFSAEGRLSIRTVDADGRVSSVPVAIVEDARDTVWVAGPQDGSRIVVQGQDFVKDGQVVDVVQQPAANLLSRN
;
A
#
# COMPACT_ATOMS: atom_id res chain seq x y z
N MET A 1 -105.90 -78.96 -9.07
CA MET A 1 -104.96 -77.98 -8.46
C MET A 1 -103.62 -78.58 -8.02
N LEU A 2 -103.32 -79.86 -8.31
CA LEU A 2 -102.03 -80.50 -7.94
C LEU A 2 -100.86 -80.13 -8.88
N ALA A 3 -101.13 -79.82 -10.15
CA ALA A 3 -100.11 -79.45 -11.14
C ALA A 3 -99.42 -78.08 -10.88
N SER A 4 -100.10 -77.14 -10.23
CA SER A 4 -99.54 -75.81 -9.92
C SER A 4 -98.53 -75.82 -8.77
N ARG A 5 -98.69 -76.75 -7.81
CA ARG A 5 -97.76 -76.91 -6.67
C ARG A 5 -96.43 -77.55 -7.07
N LEU A 6 -96.43 -78.39 -8.11
CA LEU A 6 -95.23 -79.02 -8.65
C LEU A 6 -94.33 -78.01 -9.37
N ILE A 7 -94.95 -77.10 -10.15
CA ILE A 7 -94.23 -76.05 -10.89
C ILE A 7 -93.61 -75.02 -9.93
N ALA A 8 -94.32 -74.65 -8.86
CA ALA A 8 -93.79 -73.74 -7.84
C ALA A 8 -92.58 -74.34 -7.09
N PHE A 9 -92.57 -75.65 -6.83
CA PHE A 9 -91.45 -76.33 -6.18
C PHE A 9 -90.21 -76.41 -7.08
N VAL A 10 -90.39 -76.67 -8.39
CA VAL A 10 -89.28 -76.71 -9.35
C VAL A 10 -88.61 -75.34 -9.51
N ILE A 11 -89.39 -74.25 -9.54
CA ILE A 11 -88.85 -72.89 -9.61
C ILE A 11 -88.08 -72.52 -8.34
N LEU A 12 -88.55 -72.95 -7.16
CA LEU A 12 -87.87 -72.71 -5.88
C LEU A 12 -86.50 -73.42 -5.82
N VAL A 13 -86.44 -74.68 -6.26
CA VAL A 13 -85.18 -75.44 -6.30
C VAL A 13 -84.19 -74.85 -7.32
N ALA A 14 -84.69 -74.41 -8.48
CA ALA A 14 -83.86 -73.73 -9.49
C ALA A 14 -83.28 -72.39 -8.98
N ALA A 15 -84.06 -71.62 -8.22
CA ALA A 15 -83.59 -70.36 -7.62
C ALA A 15 -82.52 -70.58 -6.54
N ILE A 16 -82.67 -71.61 -5.70
CA ILE A 16 -81.67 -71.98 -4.68
C ILE A 16 -80.38 -72.49 -5.33
N GLY A 17 -80.49 -73.29 -6.41
CA GLY A 17 -79.33 -73.75 -7.18
C GLY A 17 -78.56 -72.61 -7.85
N TRP A 18 -79.26 -71.60 -8.37
CA TRP A 18 -78.62 -70.45 -9.00
C TRP A 18 -77.87 -69.56 -8.01
N ILE A 19 -78.44 -69.33 -6.82
CA ILE A 19 -77.80 -68.55 -5.75
C ILE A 19 -76.59 -69.32 -5.17
N GLY A 20 -76.69 -70.65 -5.02
CA GLY A 20 -75.58 -71.49 -4.56
C GLY A 20 -74.40 -71.57 -5.54
N SER A 21 -74.66 -71.47 -6.85
CA SER A 21 -73.62 -71.52 -7.89
C SER A 21 -72.71 -70.26 -7.92
N GLY A 22 -73.10 -69.17 -7.26
CA GLY A 22 -72.31 -67.93 -7.20
C GLY A 22 -71.23 -67.91 -6.10
N MET A 23 -71.26 -68.84 -5.13
CA MET A 23 -70.34 -68.88 -3.98
C MET A 23 -69.16 -69.86 -4.12
N LEU A 24 -69.10 -70.67 -5.18
CA LEU A 24 -68.05 -71.70 -5.37
C LEU A 24 -67.24 -71.49 -6.66
N GLY A 25 -66.81 -70.25 -6.95
CA GLY A 25 -66.04 -69.99 -8.16
C GLY A 25 -65.36 -68.63 -8.22
N ARG A 26 -64.43 -68.35 -7.30
CA ARG A 26 -63.33 -67.42 -7.60
C ARG A 26 -62.06 -67.87 -6.87
N GLN A 27 -61.06 -68.17 -7.69
CA GLN A 27 -59.71 -68.59 -7.34
C GLN A 27 -59.00 -67.52 -6.50
N ASP A 28 -58.34 -67.94 -5.42
CA ASP A 28 -57.12 -67.28 -4.94
C ASP A 28 -55.95 -68.23 -5.25
N GLU A 29 -55.25 -67.97 -6.36
CA GLU A 29 -53.86 -68.38 -6.54
C GLU A 29 -53.02 -67.66 -5.48
N ARG A 30 -52.74 -68.32 -4.35
CA ARG A 30 -51.58 -68.02 -3.52
C ARG A 30 -50.62 -69.20 -3.62
N ALA A 31 -49.64 -69.03 -4.50
CA ALA A 31 -48.46 -69.86 -4.57
C ALA A 31 -47.71 -69.81 -3.23
N ASP A 32 -47.31 -70.98 -2.75
CA ASP A 32 -46.28 -71.15 -1.73
C ASP A 32 -45.02 -70.37 -2.13
N ALA A 33 -44.69 -69.35 -1.36
CA ALA A 33 -43.36 -68.74 -1.35
C ALA A 33 -42.84 -68.81 0.08
N ALA A 34 -41.85 -69.67 0.27
CA ALA A 34 -41.05 -69.80 1.47
C ALA A 34 -40.59 -68.42 1.96
N VAL A 35 -40.81 -68.15 3.26
CA VAL A 35 -40.21 -67.01 3.94
C VAL A 35 -38.71 -67.30 4.08
N ALA A 36 -37.93 -66.86 3.10
CA ALA A 36 -36.51 -66.61 3.30
C ALA A 36 -36.37 -65.50 4.35
N PRO A 37 -35.40 -65.57 5.28
CA PRO A 37 -35.16 -64.47 6.21
C PRO A 37 -34.77 -63.25 5.38
N ALA A 38 -35.57 -62.19 5.47
CA ALA A 38 -35.21 -60.88 4.96
C ALA A 38 -33.90 -60.48 5.64
N GLN A 39 -32.82 -60.45 4.86
CA GLN A 39 -31.62 -59.73 5.23
C GLN A 39 -32.04 -58.29 5.48
N GLU A 40 -31.77 -57.80 6.68
CA GLU A 40 -31.73 -56.37 6.99
C GLU A 40 -30.74 -55.71 6.02
N ALA A 41 -31.25 -55.29 4.86
CA ALA A 41 -30.63 -54.21 4.15
C ALA A 41 -30.80 -52.98 5.05
N GLU A 42 -29.71 -52.56 5.70
CA GLU A 42 -29.60 -51.22 6.24
C GLU A 42 -30.14 -50.26 5.18
N HIS A 43 -31.31 -49.68 5.43
CA HIS A 43 -31.74 -48.47 4.76
C HIS A 43 -30.78 -47.37 5.22
N ALA A 44 -29.57 -47.35 4.64
CA ALA A 44 -28.70 -46.20 4.72
C ALA A 44 -29.48 -45.04 4.09
N GLU A 45 -29.86 -44.07 4.91
CA GLU A 45 -30.53 -42.86 4.44
C GLU A 45 -29.78 -42.30 3.23
N PRO A 46 -30.48 -41.84 2.17
CA PRO A 46 -29.82 -41.35 0.97
C PRO A 46 -28.86 -40.22 1.36
N ARG A 47 -27.56 -40.47 1.16
CA ARG A 47 -26.52 -39.49 1.46
C ARG A 47 -26.58 -38.37 0.43
N PHE A 48 -26.43 -37.14 0.88
CA PHE A 48 -26.31 -36.02 -0.02
C PHE A 48 -24.97 -36.09 -0.75
N GLN A 49 -24.99 -35.83 -2.06
CA GLN A 49 -23.78 -35.71 -2.86
C GLN A 49 -23.30 -34.27 -2.86
N VAL A 50 -22.01 -34.07 -2.62
CA VAL A 50 -21.36 -32.76 -2.65
C VAL A 50 -20.17 -32.76 -3.59
N ALA A 51 -19.99 -31.65 -4.30
CA ALA A 51 -18.76 -31.45 -5.08
C ALA A 51 -17.68 -30.86 -4.18
N THR A 52 -16.46 -31.39 -4.24
CA THR A 52 -15.32 -30.85 -3.49
C THR A 52 -14.15 -30.48 -4.40
N MET A 53 -13.35 -29.51 -3.97
CA MET A 53 -12.02 -29.24 -4.50
C MET A 53 -10.97 -29.40 -3.42
N GLU A 54 -9.74 -29.73 -3.80
CA GLU A 54 -8.61 -29.71 -2.88
C GLU A 54 -8.12 -28.26 -2.68
N ALA A 55 -7.97 -27.88 -1.42
CA ALA A 55 -7.38 -26.61 -1.03
C ALA A 55 -5.90 -26.58 -1.44
N GLN A 56 -5.52 -25.55 -2.18
CA GLN A 56 -4.13 -25.21 -2.45
C GLN A 56 -3.80 -23.99 -1.61
N ALA A 57 -3.22 -24.23 -0.44
CA ALA A 57 -2.79 -23.15 0.45
C ALA A 57 -1.46 -22.59 -0.05
N GLY A 58 -1.40 -21.27 -0.18
CA GLY A 58 -0.20 -20.58 -0.64
C GLY A 58 -0.14 -19.17 -0.11
N ASP A 59 1.07 -18.60 -0.16
CA ASP A 59 1.30 -17.21 0.20
C ASP A 59 0.66 -16.30 -0.85
N HIS A 60 -0.35 -15.54 -0.42
CA HIS A 60 -1.02 -14.55 -1.26
C HIS A 60 -0.84 -13.16 -0.67
N ALA A 61 -0.19 -12.29 -1.45
CA ALA A 61 -0.06 -10.88 -1.12
C ALA A 61 -1.24 -10.13 -1.71
N ARG A 62 -2.10 -9.59 -0.84
CA ARG A 62 -3.20 -8.72 -1.30
C ARG A 62 -2.63 -7.42 -1.87
N THR A 63 -3.23 -6.96 -2.96
CA THR A 63 -2.85 -5.69 -3.59
C THR A 63 -3.87 -4.61 -3.25
N ILE A 64 -3.40 -3.43 -2.86
CA ILE A 64 -4.23 -2.24 -2.69
C ILE A 64 -3.81 -1.20 -3.73
N VAL A 65 -4.79 -0.70 -4.47
CA VAL A 65 -4.61 0.39 -5.43
C VAL A 65 -5.07 1.69 -4.80
N LEU A 66 -4.19 2.68 -4.77
CA LEU A 66 -4.41 3.97 -4.16
C LEU A 66 -4.19 5.08 -5.18
N SER A 67 -5.04 6.09 -5.15
CA SER A 67 -4.83 7.31 -5.95
C SER A 67 -3.92 8.28 -5.20
N GLY A 68 -3.03 8.93 -5.94
CA GLY A 68 -2.06 9.85 -5.39
C GLY A 68 -1.53 10.85 -6.42
N ARG A 69 -0.47 11.55 -6.03
CA ARG A 69 0.28 12.46 -6.91
C ARG A 69 1.76 12.40 -6.62
N THR A 70 2.55 12.78 -7.61
CA THR A 70 3.99 12.95 -7.44
C THR A 70 4.29 14.27 -6.71
N GLU A 71 5.25 14.23 -5.80
CA GLU A 71 5.77 15.39 -5.08
C GLU A 71 7.30 15.36 -5.03
N ALA A 72 7.94 16.51 -5.26
CA ALA A 72 9.38 16.65 -5.04
C ALA A 72 9.75 16.33 -3.58
N ASP A 73 10.86 15.61 -3.38
CA ASP A 73 11.31 15.20 -2.03
C ASP A 73 11.63 16.38 -1.12
N SER A 74 12.19 17.44 -1.71
CA SER A 74 12.51 18.66 -0.99
C SER A 74 12.37 19.88 -1.89
N ARG A 75 11.88 20.98 -1.34
CA ARG A 75 11.82 22.28 -1.99
C ARG A 75 12.41 23.33 -1.06
N ALA A 76 13.32 24.15 -1.58
CA ALA A 76 13.92 25.20 -0.80
C ALA A 76 14.17 26.45 -1.65
N SER A 77 13.89 27.61 -1.06
CA SER A 77 14.14 28.91 -1.67
C SER A 77 15.52 29.41 -1.26
N ALA A 78 16.37 29.71 -2.24
CA ALA A 78 17.61 30.42 -2.04
C ALA A 78 17.29 31.91 -1.90
N VAL A 79 17.53 32.47 -0.71
CA VAL A 79 17.20 33.86 -0.38
C VAL A 79 18.44 34.72 -0.22
N ALA A 80 18.32 36.01 -0.51
CA ALA A 80 19.33 37.01 -0.23
C ALA A 80 19.52 37.16 1.29
N ARG A 81 20.77 37.12 1.77
CA ARG A 81 21.10 37.28 3.20
C ARG A 81 21.40 38.72 3.61
N GLY A 82 21.43 39.63 2.64
CA GLY A 82 21.72 41.04 2.83
C GLY A 82 21.24 41.86 1.65
N ASN A 83 21.32 43.17 1.80
CA ASN A 83 20.92 44.12 0.76
C ASN A 83 22.04 44.27 -0.28
N GLY A 84 21.67 44.51 -1.54
CA GLY A 84 22.65 44.76 -2.60
C GLY A 84 22.04 44.65 -3.99
N ILE A 85 22.86 44.88 -5.00
CA ILE A 85 22.49 44.75 -6.41
C ILE A 85 23.08 43.45 -6.94
N ILE A 86 22.31 42.69 -7.71
CA ILE A 86 22.79 41.47 -8.38
C ILE A 86 23.79 41.88 -9.47
N VAL A 87 25.07 41.57 -9.24
CA VAL A 87 26.14 41.84 -10.22
C VAL A 87 26.32 40.67 -11.17
N ASP A 88 26.12 39.46 -10.66
CA ASP A 88 26.31 38.23 -11.41
C ASP A 88 25.26 37.20 -11.00
N LEU A 89 24.55 36.67 -11.99
CA LEU A 89 23.55 35.63 -11.85
C LEU A 89 24.09 34.38 -12.56
N LYS A 90 24.55 33.42 -11.77
CA LYS A 90 25.25 32.21 -12.24
C LYS A 90 24.31 31.02 -12.48
N VAL A 91 23.01 31.25 -12.45
CA VAL A 91 21.99 30.21 -12.50
C VAL A 91 20.91 30.52 -13.53
N ALA A 92 20.44 29.47 -14.21
CA ALA A 92 19.29 29.53 -15.11
C ALA A 92 18.18 28.56 -14.65
N ARG A 93 16.93 28.83 -15.08
CA ARG A 93 15.81 27.91 -14.88
C ARG A 93 16.10 26.57 -15.56
N GLY A 94 15.77 25.47 -14.89
CA GLY A 94 16.00 24.10 -15.37
C GLY A 94 17.44 23.60 -15.18
N GLN A 95 18.35 24.42 -14.67
CA GLN A 95 19.72 24.00 -14.38
C GLN A 95 19.77 23.13 -13.12
N GLN A 96 20.57 22.06 -13.16
CA GLN A 96 20.91 21.28 -11.97
C GLN A 96 22.02 21.97 -11.17
N VAL A 97 21.86 22.02 -9.86
CA VAL A 97 22.80 22.64 -8.93
C VAL A 97 23.06 21.73 -7.73
N GLU A 98 24.30 21.74 -7.25
CA GLU A 98 24.67 21.06 -6.01
C GLU A 98 24.41 21.95 -4.79
N LYS A 99 24.29 21.33 -3.61
CA LYS A 99 24.19 22.06 -2.35
C LYS A 99 25.43 22.94 -2.16
N GLY A 100 25.21 24.22 -1.89
CA GLY A 100 26.29 25.20 -1.72
C GLY A 100 26.79 25.85 -3.02
N ALA A 101 26.31 25.43 -4.19
CA ALA A 101 26.65 26.07 -5.46
C ALA A 101 26.24 27.55 -5.44
N VAL A 102 27.09 28.42 -5.97
CA VAL A 102 26.84 29.87 -6.03
C VAL A 102 25.79 30.15 -7.12
N LEU A 103 24.67 30.73 -6.72
CA LEU A 103 23.56 31.05 -7.61
C LEU A 103 23.59 32.51 -8.06
N ALA A 104 23.89 33.42 -7.13
CA ALA A 104 23.99 34.85 -7.40
C ALA A 104 25.02 35.52 -6.49
N VAL A 105 25.58 36.61 -6.98
CA VAL A 105 26.48 37.49 -6.23
C VAL A 105 25.85 38.87 -6.15
N LEU A 106 25.64 39.34 -4.92
CA LEU A 106 25.17 40.68 -4.60
C LEU A 106 26.36 41.53 -4.14
N SER A 107 26.63 42.60 -4.88
CA SER A 107 27.55 43.64 -4.45
C SER A 107 26.80 44.76 -3.76
N ASP A 108 27.51 45.38 -2.83
CA ASP A 108 27.18 46.61 -2.17
C ASP A 108 28.51 47.35 -2.01
N GLU A 109 28.59 48.54 -2.60
CA GLU A 109 29.79 49.40 -2.56
C GLU A 109 30.25 49.65 -1.12
N ALA A 110 29.31 49.74 -0.16
CA ALA A 110 29.63 49.92 1.25
C ALA A 110 30.34 48.70 1.86
N ARG A 111 29.90 47.48 1.52
CA ARG A 111 30.55 46.23 1.98
C ARG A 111 31.96 46.09 1.42
N GLU A 112 32.14 46.41 0.14
CA GLU A 112 33.47 46.37 -0.49
C GLU A 112 34.42 47.39 0.13
N ALA A 113 33.94 48.63 0.35
CA ALA A 113 34.70 49.67 1.01
C ALA A 113 35.10 49.28 2.45
N GLN A 114 34.20 48.64 3.21
CA GLN A 114 34.47 48.22 4.58
C GLN A 114 35.56 47.15 4.67
N VAL A 115 35.59 46.19 3.74
CA VAL A 115 36.68 45.20 3.65
C VAL A 115 38.01 45.88 3.30
N ALA A 116 37.99 46.81 2.35
CA ALA A 116 39.19 47.56 1.97
C ALA A 116 39.74 48.39 3.14
N GLU A 117 38.88 49.08 3.90
CA GLU A 117 39.25 49.84 5.09
C GLU A 117 39.85 48.95 6.18
N ALA A 118 39.18 47.85 6.52
CA ALA A 118 39.66 46.93 7.56
C ALA A 118 41.02 46.30 7.18
N LYS A 119 41.21 45.97 5.90
CA LYS A 119 42.49 45.47 5.38
C LYS A 119 43.60 46.51 5.46
N ALA A 120 43.32 47.76 5.07
CA ALA A 120 44.27 48.86 5.18
C ALA A 120 44.68 49.11 6.64
N ARG A 121 43.72 49.06 7.57
CA ARG A 121 43.98 49.21 9.02
C ARG A 121 44.84 48.08 9.57
N LEU A 122 44.60 46.83 9.16
CA LEU A 122 45.45 45.69 9.56
C LEU A 122 46.89 45.88 9.08
N GLU A 123 47.10 46.27 7.82
CA GLU A 123 48.43 46.50 7.26
C GLU A 123 49.14 47.69 7.92
N GLN A 124 48.40 48.74 8.31
CA GLN A 124 48.93 49.84 9.11
C GLN A 124 49.47 49.34 10.46
N ARG A 125 48.69 48.55 11.21
CA ARG A 125 49.10 48.01 12.53
C ARG A 125 50.28 47.05 12.43
N ARG A 126 50.33 46.23 11.39
CA ARG A 126 51.50 45.37 11.10
C ARG A 126 52.76 46.16 10.82
N THR A 127 52.64 47.25 10.06
CA THR A 127 53.76 48.15 9.76
C THR A 127 54.25 48.88 11.01
N GLU A 128 53.33 49.33 11.86
CA GLU A 128 53.63 49.97 13.14
C GLU A 128 54.39 49.03 14.09
N LEU A 129 53.91 47.79 14.28
CA LEU A 129 54.61 46.78 15.08
C LEU A 129 56.01 46.51 14.52
N LYS A 130 56.15 46.33 13.20
CA LYS A 130 57.46 46.11 12.56
C LYS A 130 58.43 47.26 12.78
N ALA A 131 57.95 48.51 12.71
CA ALA A 131 58.76 49.69 13.01
C ALA A 131 59.17 49.75 14.48
N LYS A 132 58.24 49.47 15.41
CA LYS A 132 58.50 49.47 16.85
C LYS A 132 59.49 48.37 17.27
N LEU A 133 59.35 47.17 16.72
CA LEU A 133 60.29 46.06 16.98
C LEU A 133 61.73 46.43 16.60
N ARG A 134 61.95 47.10 15.46
CA ARG A 134 63.27 47.60 15.06
C ARG A 134 63.85 48.63 16.03
N LEU A 135 63.00 49.44 16.68
CA LEU A 135 63.44 50.41 17.69
C LEU A 135 63.78 49.74 19.02
N ILE A 136 63.01 48.71 19.41
CA ILE A 136 63.28 47.89 20.60
C ILE A 136 64.60 47.13 20.44
N GLU A 137 64.85 46.52 19.28
CA GLU A 137 66.11 45.83 18.94
C GLU A 137 67.34 46.75 19.02
N ARG A 138 67.15 48.05 18.76
CA ARG A 138 68.19 49.08 18.86
C ARG A 138 68.33 49.68 20.27
N GLY A 139 67.52 49.26 21.23
CA GLY A 139 67.52 49.78 22.61
C GLY A 139 66.93 51.19 22.77
N ILE A 140 66.20 51.69 21.77
CA ILE A 140 65.67 53.07 21.74
C ILE A 140 64.27 53.15 22.38
N SER A 141 63.52 52.05 22.44
CA SER A 141 62.15 52.01 22.96
C SER A 141 61.94 50.91 24.01
N PRO A 142 61.04 51.09 24.99
CA PRO A 142 60.68 50.07 25.97
C PRO A 142 60.05 48.83 25.32
N SER A 143 60.35 47.63 25.84
CA SER A 143 59.75 46.37 25.37
C SER A 143 58.29 46.19 25.79
N LEU A 144 57.82 46.95 26.78
CA LEU A 144 56.46 46.91 27.34
C LEU A 144 55.37 47.27 26.32
N ASP A 145 55.72 47.93 25.22
CA ASP A 145 54.77 48.34 24.18
C ASP A 145 54.39 47.17 23.23
N LYS A 146 55.20 46.11 23.18
CA LYS A 146 54.99 44.98 22.24
C LYS A 146 53.65 44.26 22.47
N PRO A 147 53.29 43.84 23.71
CA PRO A 147 52.01 43.17 23.95
C PRO A 147 50.79 44.02 23.55
N GLN A 148 50.86 45.35 23.71
CA GLN A 148 49.80 46.26 23.31
C GLN A 148 49.63 46.30 21.78
N LEU A 149 50.73 46.43 21.04
CA LEU A 149 50.68 46.44 19.57
C LEU A 149 50.21 45.09 18.99
N GLU A 150 50.58 43.97 19.63
CA GLU A 150 50.04 42.65 19.28
C GLU A 150 48.53 42.56 19.55
N ALA A 151 48.04 43.17 20.63
CA ALA A 151 46.60 43.26 20.89
C ALA A 151 45.87 44.11 19.83
N ASP A 152 46.46 45.23 19.41
CA ASP A 152 45.91 46.09 18.35
C ASP A 152 45.83 45.36 16.99
N ILE A 153 46.84 44.53 16.66
CA ILE A 153 46.80 43.67 15.46
C ILE A 153 45.64 42.67 15.57
N ARG A 154 45.52 41.95 16.69
CA ARG A 154 44.41 40.99 16.88
C ARG A 154 43.04 41.67 16.76
N ALA A 155 42.89 42.89 17.26
CA ALA A 155 41.66 43.67 17.10
C ALA A 155 41.40 44.03 15.62
N ALA A 156 42.44 44.42 14.87
CA ALA A 156 42.32 44.71 13.44
C ALA A 156 42.02 43.44 12.60
N GLU A 157 42.61 42.30 12.95
CA GLU A 157 42.32 41.00 12.32
C GLU A 157 40.86 40.58 12.55
N ALA A 158 40.35 40.75 13.77
CA ALA A 158 38.94 40.49 14.08
C ALA A 158 38.00 41.40 13.28
N ALA A 159 38.34 42.69 13.13
CA ALA A 159 37.56 43.62 12.32
C ALA A 159 37.55 43.25 10.82
N LEU A 160 38.69 42.81 10.26
CA LEU A 160 38.75 42.32 8.89
C LEU A 160 37.93 41.03 8.72
N ALA A 161 38.06 40.08 9.64
CA ALA A 161 37.29 38.84 9.60
C ALA A 161 35.77 39.09 9.65
N GLN A 162 35.33 40.09 10.43
CA GLN A 162 33.94 40.54 10.46
C GLN A 162 33.51 41.14 9.11
N ALA A 163 34.31 42.05 8.53
CA ALA A 163 33.99 42.67 7.24
C ALA A 163 33.92 41.62 6.11
N GLU A 164 34.85 40.67 6.06
CA GLU A 164 34.83 39.57 5.09
C GLU A 164 33.62 38.64 5.30
N ALA A 165 33.20 38.41 6.54
CA ALA A 165 31.99 37.63 6.83
C ALA A 165 30.73 38.32 6.29
N GLU A 166 30.62 39.64 6.43
CA GLU A 166 29.54 40.42 5.83
C GLU A 166 29.61 40.42 4.30
N GLN A 167 30.81 40.48 3.70
CA GLN A 167 30.98 40.35 2.25
C GLN A 167 30.49 38.99 1.75
N ARG A 168 30.82 37.90 2.45
CA ARG A 168 30.35 36.53 2.11
C ARG A 168 28.82 36.39 2.18
N ARG A 169 28.11 37.23 2.93
CA ARG A 169 26.63 37.26 2.92
C ARG A 169 26.06 37.77 1.59
N GLY A 170 26.86 38.47 0.79
CA GLY A 170 26.52 38.86 -0.58
C GLY A 170 26.44 37.68 -1.55
N THR A 171 27.03 36.54 -1.22
CA THR A 171 26.93 35.33 -2.06
C THR A 171 25.70 34.53 -1.65
N VAL A 172 24.81 34.29 -2.60
CA VAL A 172 23.63 33.44 -2.44
C VAL A 172 23.94 32.07 -3.01
N THR A 173 23.79 31.05 -2.19
CA THR A 173 24.11 29.66 -2.51
C THR A 173 22.87 28.78 -2.48
N ALA A 174 22.90 27.67 -3.20
CA ALA A 174 21.82 26.68 -3.18
C ALA A 174 21.72 26.00 -1.79
N PRO A 175 20.54 26.02 -1.14
CA PRO A 175 20.34 25.39 0.18
C PRO A 175 20.32 23.85 0.11
N ILE A 176 19.90 23.30 -1.03
CA ILE A 176 19.83 21.86 -1.33
C ILE A 176 20.39 21.60 -2.74
N ALA A 177 20.73 20.34 -3.01
CA ALA A 177 21.00 19.90 -4.38
C ALA A 177 19.66 19.66 -5.11
N GLY A 178 19.60 19.95 -6.40
CA GLY A 178 18.38 19.74 -7.19
C GLY A 178 18.34 20.57 -8.47
N THR A 179 17.14 20.71 -9.01
CA THR A 179 16.88 21.48 -10.24
C THR A 179 16.28 22.84 -9.88
N VAL A 180 16.70 23.89 -10.58
CA VAL A 180 16.22 25.25 -10.37
C VAL A 180 14.85 25.41 -11.04
N SER A 181 13.79 25.49 -10.23
CA SER A 181 12.41 25.63 -10.68
C SER A 181 12.10 27.05 -11.18
N SER A 182 12.53 28.06 -10.42
CA SER A 182 12.24 29.45 -10.71
C SER A 182 13.42 30.35 -10.33
N VAL A 183 13.59 31.46 -11.08
CA VAL A 183 14.57 32.52 -10.82
C VAL A 183 13.83 33.85 -11.03
N PRO A 184 13.12 34.37 -10.01
CA PRO A 184 12.28 35.56 -10.15
C PRO A 184 13.06 36.88 -10.11
N VAL A 185 14.38 36.83 -10.35
CA VAL A 185 15.27 37.98 -10.29
C VAL A 185 16.10 38.13 -11.56
N SER A 186 16.63 39.33 -11.81
CA SER A 186 17.48 39.62 -12.97
C SER A 186 18.74 40.36 -12.57
N THR A 187 19.83 40.18 -13.32
CA THR A 187 21.07 40.95 -13.14
C THR A 187 20.77 42.46 -13.20
N GLY A 188 21.37 43.22 -12.28
CA GLY A 188 21.11 44.66 -12.11
C GLY A 188 19.93 44.99 -11.19
N GLN A 189 19.16 44.00 -10.74
CA GLN A 189 18.08 44.21 -9.77
C GLN A 189 18.62 44.42 -8.35
N ALA A 190 18.07 45.40 -7.65
CA ALA A 190 18.31 45.60 -6.21
C ALA A 190 17.45 44.62 -5.39
N LEU A 191 18.09 43.92 -4.45
CA LEU A 191 17.46 43.00 -3.52
C LEU A 191 17.60 43.46 -2.07
N GLN A 192 16.61 43.09 -1.28
CA GLN A 192 16.61 43.23 0.18
C GLN A 192 16.88 41.86 0.82
N ALA A 193 17.34 41.86 2.06
CA ALA A 193 17.45 40.64 2.86
C ALA A 193 16.10 39.90 2.93
N GLY A 194 16.13 38.58 2.70
CA GLY A 194 14.95 37.72 2.64
C GLY A 194 14.32 37.60 1.25
N ALA A 195 14.73 38.38 0.25
CA ALA A 195 14.21 38.25 -1.10
C ALA A 195 14.63 36.92 -1.76
N THR A 196 13.68 36.24 -2.40
CA THR A 196 13.94 34.99 -3.12
C THR A 196 14.72 35.25 -4.41
N VAL A 197 15.87 34.59 -4.55
CA VAL A 197 16.72 34.63 -5.74
C VAL A 197 16.40 33.48 -6.67
N ALA A 198 16.24 32.27 -6.12
CA ALA A 198 15.92 31.08 -6.89
C ALA A 198 15.17 30.06 -6.01
N GLU A 199 14.35 29.23 -6.64
CA GLU A 199 13.76 28.06 -6.00
C GLU A 199 14.40 26.79 -6.54
N VAL A 200 14.89 25.95 -5.64
CA VAL A 200 15.51 24.66 -5.98
C VAL A 200 14.60 23.54 -5.48
N ILE A 201 14.34 22.57 -6.35
CA ILE A 201 13.55 21.37 -6.07
C ILE A 201 14.42 20.12 -6.25
N ALA A 202 14.40 19.24 -5.25
CA ALA A 202 15.01 17.91 -5.34
C ALA A 202 13.98 16.96 -5.99
N LEU A 203 14.27 16.54 -7.21
CA LEU A 203 13.42 15.66 -8.00
C LEU A 203 13.86 14.19 -7.96
N ASP A 204 15.06 13.91 -7.45
CA ASP A 204 15.61 12.56 -7.28
C ASP A 204 16.13 12.39 -5.84
N PRO A 205 15.54 11.49 -5.04
CA PRO A 205 14.35 10.70 -5.37
C PRO A 205 13.09 11.56 -5.50
N MET A 206 12.08 11.03 -6.20
CA MET A 206 10.72 11.58 -6.29
C MET A 206 9.82 10.86 -5.29
N LEU A 207 8.79 11.53 -4.77
CA LEU A 207 7.77 10.91 -3.92
C LEU A 207 6.48 10.70 -4.71
N ALA A 208 5.87 9.53 -4.58
CA ALA A 208 4.48 9.32 -4.92
C ALA A 208 3.69 9.32 -3.62
N VAL A 209 2.92 10.39 -3.41
CA VAL A 209 2.14 10.64 -2.21
C VAL A 209 0.74 10.09 -2.43
N ALA A 210 0.37 9.08 -1.64
CA ALA A 210 -0.95 8.48 -1.64
C ALA A 210 -1.67 8.80 -0.32
N GLU A 211 -2.98 9.00 -0.40
CA GLU A 211 -3.83 9.22 0.77
C GLU A 211 -4.60 7.93 1.08
N VAL A 212 -4.37 7.35 2.25
CA VAL A 212 -4.89 6.04 2.63
C VAL A 212 -5.94 6.17 3.73
N ALA A 213 -7.14 5.62 3.51
CA ALA A 213 -8.18 5.58 4.54
C ALA A 213 -7.77 4.68 5.71
N GLU A 214 -8.20 5.02 6.93
CA GLU A 214 -7.86 4.30 8.17
C GLU A 214 -8.08 2.77 8.07
N ARG A 215 -9.17 2.33 7.43
CA ARG A 215 -9.48 0.90 7.24
C ARG A 215 -8.48 0.15 6.37
N GLN A 216 -7.81 0.85 5.45
CA GLN A 216 -6.84 0.29 4.51
C GLN A 216 -5.40 0.48 4.99
N LEU A 217 -5.16 1.37 5.96
CA LEU A 217 -3.86 1.58 6.58
C LEU A 217 -3.37 0.32 7.31
N ALA A 218 -4.30 -0.46 7.88
CA ALA A 218 -3.99 -1.70 8.56
C ALA A 218 -3.29 -2.68 7.61
N GLY A 219 -2.02 -2.98 7.87
CA GLY A 219 -1.19 -3.90 7.10
C GLY A 219 -0.28 -3.25 6.04
N ILE A 220 -0.22 -1.92 5.97
CA ILE A 220 0.82 -1.20 5.23
C ILE A 220 1.96 -0.89 6.20
N GLU A 221 3.17 -1.29 5.84
CA GLU A 221 4.38 -1.07 6.63
C GLU A 221 5.42 -0.25 5.87
N VAL A 222 6.28 0.44 6.63
CA VAL A 222 7.43 1.13 6.04
C VAL A 222 8.37 0.07 5.48
N GLY A 223 8.72 0.23 4.21
CA GLY A 223 9.51 -0.74 3.47
C GLY A 223 8.70 -1.59 2.49
N ASP A 224 7.37 -1.51 2.47
CA ASP A 224 6.57 -2.27 1.50
C ASP A 224 6.89 -1.89 0.05
N GLU A 225 6.85 -2.90 -0.83
CA GLU A 225 7.08 -2.69 -2.26
C GLU A 225 5.83 -2.12 -2.94
N ALA A 226 6.06 -1.08 -3.73
CA ALA A 226 5.04 -0.37 -4.45
C ALA A 226 5.35 -0.34 -5.95
N THR A 227 4.30 -0.36 -6.77
CA THR A 227 4.39 -0.03 -8.18
C THR A 227 3.61 1.24 -8.43
N VAL A 228 4.27 2.28 -8.94
CA VAL A 228 3.65 3.58 -9.20
C VAL A 228 3.40 3.72 -10.69
N ARG A 229 2.14 3.85 -11.07
CA ARG A 229 1.70 4.10 -12.44
C ARG A 229 1.34 5.57 -12.60
N LEU A 230 2.06 6.27 -13.46
CA LEU A 230 1.84 7.69 -13.73
C LEU A 230 0.75 7.86 -14.80
N VAL A 231 0.05 9.00 -14.78
CA VAL A 231 -0.91 9.37 -15.83
C VAL A 231 -0.26 9.45 -17.23
N THR A 232 1.06 9.62 -17.29
CA THR A 232 1.87 9.59 -18.52
C THR A 232 2.02 8.18 -19.13
N GLY A 233 1.54 7.14 -18.44
CA GLY A 233 1.65 5.73 -18.84
C GLY A 233 2.92 5.03 -18.34
N GLN A 234 3.87 5.77 -17.76
CA GLN A 234 5.07 5.20 -17.16
C GLN A 234 4.73 4.41 -15.89
N THR A 235 5.42 3.30 -15.68
CA THR A 235 5.32 2.50 -14.46
C THR A 235 6.70 2.38 -13.85
N VAL A 236 6.82 2.76 -12.58
CA VAL A 236 8.10 2.84 -11.87
C VAL A 236 8.00 2.10 -10.53
N PRO A 237 9.03 1.31 -10.17
CA PRO A 237 9.07 0.66 -8.87
C PRO A 237 9.30 1.71 -7.79
N GLY A 238 8.69 1.51 -6.63
CA GLY A 238 8.88 2.34 -5.45
C GLY A 238 8.84 1.54 -4.16
N ARG A 239 9.12 2.22 -3.06
CA ARG A 239 9.06 1.64 -1.72
C ARG A 239 8.43 2.61 -0.74
N VAL A 240 7.56 2.11 0.15
CA VAL A 240 6.99 2.94 1.22
C VAL A 240 8.12 3.44 2.11
N ARG A 241 8.31 4.75 2.18
CA ARG A 241 9.36 5.39 2.98
C ARG A 241 8.81 5.95 4.28
N PHE A 242 7.63 6.54 4.21
CA PHE A 242 7.03 7.21 5.36
C PHE A 242 5.52 7.04 5.36
N ILE A 243 4.98 6.83 6.54
CA ILE A 243 3.55 6.78 6.81
C ILE A 243 3.29 7.83 7.89
N SER A 244 2.44 8.80 7.59
CA SER A 244 2.09 9.83 8.55
C SER A 244 1.45 9.20 9.79
N PRO A 245 1.88 9.54 11.02
CA PRO A 245 1.22 9.09 12.24
C PRO A 245 -0.08 9.86 12.52
N THR A 246 -0.38 10.91 11.74
CA THR A 246 -1.55 11.76 11.93
C THR A 246 -2.39 11.76 10.66
N ALA A 247 -3.69 11.52 10.83
CA ALA A 247 -4.66 11.62 9.75
C ALA A 247 -5.01 13.08 9.44
N SER A 248 -5.28 13.38 8.18
CA SER A 248 -5.94 14.62 7.78
C SER A 248 -7.32 14.70 8.43
N ALA A 249 -7.58 15.78 9.17
CA ALA A 249 -8.86 15.98 9.86
C ALA A 249 -10.05 16.13 8.89
N GLU A 250 -9.79 16.62 7.66
CA GLU A 250 -10.81 16.86 6.65
C GLU A 250 -11.24 15.58 5.94
N THR A 251 -10.28 14.74 5.55
CA THR A 251 -10.52 13.54 4.72
C THR A 251 -10.43 12.23 5.49
N ARG A 252 -9.96 12.24 6.75
CA ARG A 252 -9.68 11.05 7.57
C ARG A 252 -8.79 10.03 6.86
N THR A 253 -7.82 10.55 6.13
CA THR A 253 -6.81 9.76 5.40
C THR A 253 -5.42 10.02 5.98
N TYR A 254 -4.56 9.03 5.84
CA TYR A 254 -3.17 9.07 6.24
C TYR A 254 -2.31 9.19 5.00
N ARG A 255 -1.41 10.18 5.02
CA ARG A 255 -0.42 10.39 3.97
C ARG A 255 0.61 9.26 4.00
N VAL A 256 0.82 8.61 2.87
CA VAL A 256 1.86 7.60 2.66
C VAL A 256 2.78 8.09 1.53
N ASP A 257 4.06 8.26 1.85
CA ASP A 257 5.08 8.63 0.88
C ASP A 257 5.79 7.39 0.36
N VAL A 258 5.66 7.14 -0.95
CA VAL A 258 6.40 6.10 -1.66
C VAL A 258 7.56 6.74 -2.39
N GLU A 259 8.78 6.31 -2.07
CA GLU A 259 10.00 6.78 -2.74
C GLU A 259 10.16 6.10 -4.11
N VAL A 260 10.43 6.90 -5.13
CA VAL A 260 10.57 6.49 -6.54
C VAL A 260 11.85 7.12 -7.11
N PRO A 261 12.72 6.34 -7.78
CA PRO A 261 13.90 6.88 -8.45
C PRO A 261 13.51 7.71 -9.69
N ASN A 262 14.15 8.87 -9.88
CA ASN A 262 13.87 9.79 -10.98
C ASN A 262 15.16 10.43 -11.52
N ARG A 263 16.15 9.59 -11.79
CA ARG A 263 17.52 10.01 -12.16
C ARG A 263 17.60 10.81 -13.46
N ASP A 264 16.70 10.54 -14.39
CA ASP A 264 16.60 11.24 -15.68
C ASP A 264 15.75 12.53 -15.58
N GLY A 265 15.12 12.78 -14.43
CA GLY A 265 14.23 13.91 -14.23
C GLY A 265 12.97 13.86 -15.11
N ALA A 266 12.60 12.67 -15.61
CA ALA A 266 11.47 12.51 -16.51
C ALA A 266 10.12 12.66 -15.80
N ILE A 267 10.07 12.41 -14.48
CA ILE A 267 8.86 12.52 -13.67
C ILE A 267 8.74 13.97 -13.16
N PRO A 268 7.72 14.72 -13.59
CA PRO A 268 7.46 16.07 -13.08
C PRO A 268 6.81 16.03 -11.69
N ASP A 269 7.00 17.10 -10.92
CA ASP A 269 6.27 17.35 -9.68
C ASP A 269 4.79 17.66 -9.97
N GLY A 270 3.87 17.07 -9.20
CA GLY A 270 2.45 17.39 -9.20
C GLY A 270 1.57 16.62 -10.18
N ILE A 271 2.07 15.60 -10.88
CA ILE A 271 1.23 14.77 -11.76
C ILE A 271 0.52 13.66 -10.99
N THR A 272 -0.67 13.26 -11.46
CA THR A 272 -1.44 12.15 -10.89
C THR A 272 -0.69 10.82 -11.03
N ALA A 273 -0.72 10.05 -9.95
CA ALA A 273 -0.13 8.73 -9.86
C ALA A 273 -1.12 7.75 -9.22
N GLU A 274 -1.03 6.50 -9.63
CA GLU A 274 -1.71 5.37 -9.00
C GLU A 274 -0.64 4.51 -8.33
N VAL A 275 -0.78 4.29 -7.02
CA VAL A 275 0.17 3.53 -6.22
C VAL A 275 -0.45 2.18 -5.91
N GLU A 276 0.15 1.14 -6.48
CA GLU A 276 -0.20 -0.25 -6.22
C GLU A 276 0.74 -0.80 -5.14
N LEU A 277 0.21 -0.99 -3.93
CA LEU A 277 0.95 -1.56 -2.79
C LEU A 277 0.67 -3.05 -2.68
N LYS A 278 1.75 -3.83 -2.57
CA LYS A 278 1.68 -5.26 -2.24
C LYS A 278 1.91 -5.42 -0.75
N LEU A 279 0.90 -5.91 -0.04
CA LEU A 279 1.00 -6.11 1.41
C LEU A 279 1.70 -7.44 1.70
N ALA A 280 2.10 -7.62 2.97
CA ALA A 280 2.71 -8.85 3.42
C ALA A 280 1.85 -10.07 3.02
N PRO A 281 2.46 -11.12 2.44
CA PRO A 281 1.74 -12.31 2.05
C PRO A 281 1.12 -13.00 3.26
N VAL A 282 -0.11 -13.46 3.10
CA VAL A 282 -0.81 -14.27 4.09
C VAL A 282 -1.11 -15.62 3.46
N ASN A 283 -0.83 -16.70 4.20
CA ASN A 283 -1.19 -18.04 3.77
C ASN A 283 -2.72 -18.13 3.61
N SER A 284 -3.17 -18.36 2.39
CA SER A 284 -4.58 -18.38 2.04
C SER A 284 -4.86 -19.34 0.89
N VAL A 285 -6.14 -19.69 0.75
CA VAL A 285 -6.64 -20.59 -0.28
C VAL A 285 -7.60 -19.80 -1.17
N ARG A 286 -7.44 -19.93 -2.48
CA ARG A 286 -8.38 -19.35 -3.45
C ARG A 286 -9.59 -20.26 -3.61
N VAL A 287 -10.78 -19.74 -3.31
CA VAL A 287 -12.04 -20.48 -3.40
C VAL A 287 -13.09 -19.75 -4.26
N PRO A 288 -14.01 -20.45 -4.95
CA PRO A 288 -15.17 -19.81 -5.56
C PRO A 288 -16.02 -19.13 -4.49
N ARG A 289 -16.67 -18.00 -4.84
CA ARG A 289 -17.60 -17.31 -3.91
C ARG A 289 -18.71 -18.23 -3.39
N SER A 290 -19.14 -19.21 -4.19
CA SER A 290 -20.15 -20.20 -3.83
C SER A 290 -19.74 -21.13 -2.69
N ALA A 291 -18.45 -21.28 -2.41
CA ALA A 291 -17.96 -22.15 -1.32
C ALA A 291 -18.13 -21.51 0.07
N LEU A 292 -18.36 -20.20 0.13
CA LEU A 292 -18.55 -19.46 1.39
C LEU A 292 -19.96 -19.71 1.95
N THR A 293 -20.03 -20.06 3.22
CA THR A 293 -21.28 -20.25 3.97
C THR A 293 -21.19 -19.63 5.36
N PHE A 294 -22.27 -19.66 6.11
CA PHE A 294 -22.30 -19.24 7.51
C PHE A 294 -22.38 -20.46 8.42
N SER A 295 -21.61 -20.43 9.50
CA SER A 295 -21.72 -21.36 10.62
C SER A 295 -23.04 -21.15 11.37
N ALA A 296 -23.38 -22.08 12.27
CA ALA A 296 -24.60 -21.97 13.09
C ALA A 296 -24.60 -20.70 13.97
N GLU A 297 -23.41 -20.18 14.31
CA GLU A 297 -23.23 -18.95 15.08
C GLU A 297 -23.17 -17.68 14.20
N GLY A 298 -23.46 -17.79 12.90
CA GLY A 298 -23.48 -16.65 11.97
C GLY A 298 -22.10 -16.14 11.55
N ARG A 299 -21.01 -16.87 11.83
CA ARG A 299 -19.65 -16.54 11.37
C ARG A 299 -19.39 -17.13 9.98
N LEU A 300 -18.66 -16.39 9.14
CA LEU A 300 -18.24 -16.86 7.82
C LEU A 300 -17.37 -18.12 7.96
N SER A 301 -17.69 -19.14 7.16
CA SER A 301 -17.04 -20.45 7.20
C SER A 301 -17.07 -21.11 5.82
N ILE A 302 -16.26 -22.15 5.65
CA ILE A 302 -16.39 -23.08 4.52
C ILE A 302 -16.68 -24.48 5.05
N ARG A 303 -17.36 -25.30 4.24
CA ARG A 303 -17.56 -26.72 4.54
C ARG A 303 -16.37 -27.51 4.01
N THR A 304 -15.80 -28.36 4.85
CA THR A 304 -14.74 -29.30 4.50
C THR A 304 -15.20 -30.73 4.74
N VAL A 305 -14.58 -31.70 4.06
CA VAL A 305 -14.91 -33.13 4.21
C VAL A 305 -13.66 -33.93 4.58
N ASP A 306 -13.70 -34.62 5.72
CA ASP A 306 -12.63 -35.51 6.17
C ASP A 306 -12.58 -36.81 5.34
N ALA A 307 -11.56 -37.65 5.54
CA ALA A 307 -11.38 -38.90 4.78
C ALA A 307 -12.61 -39.83 4.82
N ASP A 308 -13.38 -39.82 5.92
CA ASP A 308 -14.54 -40.66 6.16
C ASP A 308 -15.85 -40.09 5.59
N GLY A 309 -15.77 -38.94 4.88
CA GLY A 309 -16.93 -38.30 4.27
C GLY A 309 -17.73 -37.43 5.22
N ARG A 310 -17.20 -37.08 6.41
CA ARG A 310 -17.90 -36.23 7.38
C ARG A 310 -17.64 -34.75 7.08
N VAL A 311 -18.74 -34.00 7.02
CA VAL A 311 -18.71 -32.55 6.83
C VAL A 311 -18.31 -31.85 8.13
N SER A 312 -17.35 -30.93 8.05
CA SER A 312 -16.95 -30.05 9.15
C SER A 312 -16.93 -28.60 8.69
N SER A 313 -17.40 -27.68 9.54
CA SER A 313 -17.35 -26.24 9.29
C SER A 313 -16.04 -25.64 9.77
N VAL A 314 -15.28 -25.01 8.87
CA VAL A 314 -14.03 -24.31 9.20
C VAL A 314 -14.28 -22.80 9.12
N PRO A 315 -14.08 -22.03 10.21
CA PRO A 315 -14.20 -20.58 10.16
C PRO A 315 -13.11 -19.99 9.26
N VAL A 316 -13.47 -18.99 8.45
CA VAL A 316 -12.54 -18.38 7.50
C VAL A 316 -12.54 -16.85 7.60
N ALA A 317 -11.39 -16.25 7.29
CA ALA A 317 -11.24 -14.81 7.14
C ALA A 317 -10.97 -14.48 5.66
N ILE A 318 -11.67 -13.48 5.12
CA ILE A 318 -11.45 -13.00 3.75
C ILE A 318 -10.15 -12.19 3.72
N VAL A 319 -9.19 -12.63 2.90
CA VAL A 319 -7.93 -11.93 2.64
C VAL A 319 -8.08 -10.96 1.47
N GLU A 320 -8.73 -11.41 0.38
CA GLU A 320 -9.03 -10.59 -0.81
C GLU A 320 -10.30 -11.10 -1.49
N ASP A 321 -11.21 -10.18 -1.86
CA ASP A 321 -12.43 -10.47 -2.64
C ASP A 321 -12.19 -10.05 -4.10
N ALA A 322 -11.95 -11.03 -4.97
CA ALA A 322 -11.87 -10.81 -6.41
C ALA A 322 -13.24 -11.04 -7.06
N ARG A 323 -13.39 -10.72 -8.35
CA ARG A 323 -14.71 -10.79 -9.03
C ARG A 323 -15.43 -12.13 -8.84
N ASP A 324 -14.75 -13.24 -9.17
CA ASP A 324 -15.37 -14.57 -9.20
C ASP A 324 -14.83 -15.53 -8.12
N THR A 325 -13.70 -15.18 -7.51
CA THR A 325 -13.01 -15.98 -6.48
C THR A 325 -12.67 -15.13 -5.27
N VAL A 326 -12.50 -15.77 -4.13
CA VAL A 326 -12.13 -15.13 -2.87
C VAL A 326 -10.92 -15.85 -2.31
N TRP A 327 -9.94 -15.09 -1.83
CA TRP A 327 -8.84 -15.63 -1.06
C TRP A 327 -9.23 -15.66 0.41
N VAL A 328 -9.17 -16.84 1.03
CA VAL A 328 -9.54 -17.02 2.43
C VAL A 328 -8.42 -17.66 3.24
N ALA A 329 -8.19 -17.14 4.44
CA ALA A 329 -7.32 -17.75 5.44
C ALA A 329 -8.13 -18.65 6.37
N GLY A 330 -7.53 -19.75 6.83
CA GLY A 330 -8.14 -20.72 7.76
C GLY A 330 -8.01 -22.19 7.34
N PRO A 331 -8.34 -22.56 6.09
CA PRO A 331 -8.27 -23.96 5.64
C PRO A 331 -6.83 -24.43 5.51
N GLN A 332 -6.56 -25.68 5.88
CA GLN A 332 -5.24 -26.29 5.73
C GLN A 332 -5.02 -26.74 4.28
N ASP A 333 -3.76 -26.79 3.86
CA ASP A 333 -3.39 -27.35 2.55
C ASP A 333 -3.90 -28.80 2.40
N GLY A 334 -4.40 -29.13 1.21
CA GLY A 334 -4.97 -30.45 0.90
C GLY A 334 -6.36 -30.74 1.50
N SER A 335 -6.96 -29.80 2.24
CA SER A 335 -8.34 -29.95 2.73
C SER A 335 -9.34 -30.05 1.58
N ARG A 336 -10.31 -30.97 1.67
CA ARG A 336 -11.38 -31.08 0.66
C ARG A 336 -12.49 -30.08 0.97
N ILE A 337 -12.54 -28.99 0.22
CA ILE A 337 -13.52 -27.91 0.38
C ILE A 337 -14.76 -28.20 -0.47
N VAL A 338 -15.95 -28.12 0.12
CA VAL A 338 -17.21 -28.24 -0.62
C VAL A 338 -17.48 -26.97 -1.40
N VAL A 339 -17.69 -27.11 -2.70
CA VAL A 339 -17.90 -26.01 -3.66
C VAL A 339 -19.30 -25.98 -4.27
N GLN A 340 -20.02 -27.11 -4.15
CA GLN A 340 -21.42 -27.26 -4.56
C GLN A 340 -22.15 -28.21 -3.61
N GLY A 341 -23.37 -27.83 -3.20
CA GLY A 341 -24.19 -28.60 -2.26
C GLY A 341 -23.99 -28.20 -0.79
N GLN A 342 -23.18 -27.17 -0.53
CA GLN A 342 -22.82 -26.69 0.82
C GLN A 342 -24.02 -26.25 1.67
N ASP A 343 -25.10 -25.77 1.06
CA ASP A 343 -26.30 -25.31 1.78
C ASP A 343 -27.22 -26.45 2.22
N PHE A 344 -27.02 -27.65 1.67
CA PHE A 344 -27.86 -28.83 1.96
C PHE A 344 -27.24 -29.77 3.00
N VAL A 345 -26.03 -29.47 3.48
CA VAL A 345 -25.27 -30.34 4.37
C VAL A 345 -24.97 -29.66 5.70
N LYS A 346 -25.11 -30.41 6.78
CA LYS A 346 -24.87 -29.94 8.15
C LYS A 346 -23.55 -30.45 8.71
N ASP A 347 -23.10 -29.81 9.79
CA ASP A 347 -21.92 -30.23 10.51
C ASP A 347 -22.09 -31.66 11.07
N GLY A 348 -21.07 -32.50 10.90
CA GLY A 348 -21.07 -33.91 11.29
C GLY A 348 -21.82 -34.87 10.35
N GLN A 349 -22.49 -34.37 9.31
CA GLN A 349 -23.21 -35.20 8.34
C GLN A 349 -22.26 -35.96 7.42
N VAL A 350 -22.56 -37.22 7.15
CA VAL A 350 -21.80 -38.05 6.19
C VAL A 350 -22.38 -37.84 4.79
N VAL A 351 -21.52 -37.52 3.83
CA VAL A 351 -21.87 -37.17 2.45
C VAL A 351 -21.07 -37.99 1.45
N ASP A 352 -21.61 -38.13 0.25
CA ASP A 352 -20.88 -38.74 -0.86
C ASP A 352 -20.12 -37.65 -1.61
N VAL A 353 -18.81 -37.84 -1.78
CA VAL A 353 -17.90 -36.83 -2.31
C VAL A 353 -17.65 -37.04 -3.79
N VAL A 354 -17.97 -36.04 -4.60
CA VAL A 354 -17.58 -35.96 -6.01
C VAL A 354 -16.45 -34.94 -6.15
N GLN A 355 -15.25 -35.39 -6.51
CA GLN A 355 -14.11 -34.50 -6.67
C GLN A 355 -14.20 -33.74 -7.99
N GLN A 356 -14.08 -32.41 -7.94
CA GLN A 356 -14.01 -31.55 -9.12
C GLN A 356 -12.61 -30.91 -9.23
N PRO A 357 -12.02 -30.88 -10.44
CA PRO A 357 -10.73 -30.23 -10.64
C PRO A 357 -10.81 -28.74 -10.34
N ALA A 358 -9.91 -28.23 -9.49
CA ALA A 358 -9.86 -26.82 -9.12
C ALA A 358 -9.75 -25.88 -10.35
N ALA A 359 -9.09 -26.33 -11.42
CA ALA A 359 -8.96 -25.59 -12.68
C ALA A 359 -10.31 -25.26 -13.34
N ASN A 360 -11.32 -26.14 -13.26
CA ASN A 360 -12.61 -25.90 -13.89
C ASN A 360 -13.49 -24.89 -13.11
N LEU A 361 -13.19 -24.70 -11.82
CA LEU A 361 -13.97 -23.87 -10.90
C LEU A 361 -13.35 -22.48 -10.70
N LEU A 362 -12.04 -22.37 -10.86
CA LEU A 362 -11.28 -21.12 -10.68
C LEU A 362 -10.99 -20.40 -12.00
N SER A 363 -11.40 -20.95 -13.15
CA SER A 363 -11.14 -20.42 -14.50
C SER A 363 -12.39 -20.05 -15.30
N ARG A 364 -13.58 -19.97 -14.68
CA ARG A 364 -14.76 -19.42 -15.37
C ARG A 364 -14.56 -17.91 -15.54
N ASN A 365 -14.00 -17.56 -16.70
CA ASN A 365 -13.81 -16.20 -17.23
C ASN A 365 -15.12 -15.43 -17.38
#